data_AF-A0A4Q1EQ95-F1
#
_entry.id   AF-A0A4Q1EQ95-F1
#
_cell.length_a   1.000
_cell.length_b   1.000
_cell.length_c   1.000
_cell.angle_alpha   90.00
_cell.angle_beta   90.00
_cell.angle_gamma   90.00
#
_symmetry.space_group_name_H-M   'P 1'
#
loop_
_entity.id
_entity.type
_entity.pdbx_description
1 polymer ?
#
loop_
_entity_poly.entity_id
_entity_poly.type
_entity_poly.pdbx_seq_one_letter_code
_entity_poly.pdbx_strand_id
1 'polypeptide(L)' 'HMSAMASIRSDKELKTYFLRKVSEGKNKMSVLNAVRNKLVHRIMAVINRKQPFLQKEEFVSIKNSNFSCVLT' A
#
# COMPACT_ATOMS: atom_id res chain seq x y z
N HIS A 1 -8.76 14.63 3.87
CA HIS A 1 -7.41 15.24 3.79
C HIS A 1 -6.45 14.62 4.82
N MET A 2 -6.83 14.60 6.11
CA MET A 2 -6.02 14.04 7.21
C MET A 2 -5.59 12.57 7.03
N SER A 3 -6.48 11.72 6.51
CA SER A 3 -6.18 10.29 6.31
C SER A 3 -4.94 10.05 5.45
N ALA A 4 -4.85 10.68 4.27
CA ALA A 4 -3.68 10.53 3.41
C ALA A 4 -2.39 11.08 4.03
N MET A 5 -2.46 12.17 4.80
CA MET A 5 -1.29 12.72 5.48
C MET A 5 -0.80 11.81 6.62
N ALA A 6 -1.72 11.23 7.39
CA ALA A 6 -1.40 10.25 8.41
C ALA A 6 -0.76 9.00 7.77
N SER A 7 -1.37 8.49 6.70
CA SER A 7 -0.85 7.32 5.99
C SER A 7 0.54 7.53 5.37
N ILE A 8 0.84 8.73 4.86
CA ILE A 8 2.20 9.04 4.38
C ILE A 8 3.24 9.03 5.52
N ARG A 9 2.83 9.31 6.77
CA ARG A 9 3.74 9.29 7.92
C ARG A 9 3.93 7.88 8.49
N SER A 10 2.86 7.08 8.54
CA SER A 10 2.89 5.75 9.15
C SER A 10 3.30 4.63 8.19
N ASP A 11 2.87 4.69 6.93
CA ASP A 11 3.06 3.63 5.93
C ASP A 11 4.24 3.95 5.01
N LYS A 12 5.27 3.09 5.05
CA LYS A 12 6.50 3.22 4.25
C LYS A 12 6.22 3.15 2.74
N GLU A 13 5.27 2.33 2.30
CA GLU A 13 4.92 2.15 0.88
C GLU A 13 4.25 3.41 0.33
N LEU A 14 3.27 3.95 1.06
CA LEU A 14 2.55 5.16 0.66
C LEU A 14 3.46 6.39 0.71
N LYS A 15 4.39 6.46 1.67
CA LYS A 15 5.43 7.49 1.71
C LYS A 15 6.32 7.45 0.47
N THR A 16 6.82 6.26 0.13
CA THR A 16 7.67 6.06 -1.04
C THR A 16 6.94 6.42 -2.33
N TYR A 17 5.66 6.03 -2.44
CA TYR A 17 4.82 6.42 -3.58
C TYR A 17 4.66 7.94 -3.68
N PHE A 18 4.38 8.62 -2.58
CA PHE A 18 4.23 10.07 -2.54
C PHE A 18 5.52 10.77 -2.99
N LEU A 19 6.66 10.41 -2.41
CA LEU A 19 7.97 11.00 -2.73
C LEU A 19 8.32 10.80 -4.20
N ARG A 20 8.13 9.58 -4.73
CA ARG A 20 8.37 9.28 -6.16
C ARG A 20 7.51 10.13 -7.08
N LYS A 21 6.22 10.28 -6.77
CA LYS A 21 5.32 11.08 -7.62
C LYS A 21 5.59 12.57 -7.54
N VAL A 22 6.06 13.06 -6.40
CA VAL A 22 6.51 14.45 -6.26
C VAL A 22 7.83 14.67 -7.00
N SER A 23 8.77 13.71 -6.97
CA SER A 23 10.03 13.82 -7.73
C SER A 23 9.83 13.73 -9.25
N GLU A 24 8.76 13.08 -9.71
CA GLU A 24 8.31 13.12 -11.11
C GLU A 24 7.73 14.50 -11.53
N GLY A 25 7.73 15.51 -10.64
CA GLY A 25 7.25 16.86 -10.93
C GLY A 25 5.73 17.06 -10.81
N LYS A 26 5.00 16.08 -10.25
CA LYS A 26 3.53 16.19 -10.12
C LYS A 26 3.14 17.11 -8.97
N ASN A 27 2.03 17.83 -9.13
CA ASN A 27 1.47 18.66 -8.07
C ASN A 27 1.17 17.83 -6.81
N LYS A 28 1.70 18.25 -5.67
CA LYS A 28 1.53 17.63 -4.35
C LYS A 28 0.07 17.32 -4.01
N MET A 29 -0.87 18.20 -4.37
CA MET A 29 -2.30 17.98 -4.11
C MET A 29 -2.88 16.84 -4.95
N SER A 30 -2.47 16.73 -6.22
CA SER A 30 -2.86 15.62 -7.10
C SER A 30 -2.29 14.28 -6.61
N VAL A 31 -1.02 14.29 -6.17
CA VAL A 31 -0.42 13.10 -5.57
C VAL A 31 -1.14 12.68 -4.28
N LEU A 32 -1.53 13.65 -3.45
CA LEU A 32 -2.28 13.38 -2.23
C LEU A 32 -3.67 12.79 -2.53
N ASN A 33 -4.33 13.22 -3.61
CA ASN A 33 -5.57 12.60 -4.10
C ASN A 33 -5.33 11.16 -4.54
N ALA A 34 -4.24 10.89 -5.26
CA ALA A 34 -3.88 9.53 -5.66
C ALA A 34 -3.63 8.62 -4.45
N VAL A 35 -3.02 9.13 -3.36
CA VAL A 35 -2.83 8.40 -2.10
C VAL A 35 -4.19 8.05 -1.46
N ARG A 36 -5.17 8.97 -1.46
CA ARG A 36 -6.52 8.67 -0.94
C ARG A 36 -7.18 7.54 -1.72
N ASN A 37 -7.11 7.58 -3.06
CA ASN A 37 -7.71 6.53 -3.89
C ASN A 37 -7.03 5.18 -3.65
N LYS A 38 -5.70 5.15 -3.46
CA LYS A 38 -4.99 3.92 -3.09
C LYS A 38 -5.48 3.31 -1.78
N LEU A 39 -5.77 4.13 -0.76
CA LEU A 39 -6.32 3.65 0.50
C LEU A 39 -7.70 3.00 0.29
N VAL A 40 -8.60 3.67 -0.46
CA VAL A 40 -9.93 3.13 -0.78
C VAL A 40 -9.82 1.80 -1.52
N HIS A 41 -8.92 1.70 -2.50
CA HIS A 41 -8.69 0.43 -3.22
C HIS A 41 -8.19 -0.68 -2.30
N ARG A 42 -7.29 -0.38 -1.34
CA ARG A 42 -6.82 -1.37 -0.37
C ARG A 42 -7.96 -1.88 0.51
N ILE A 43 -8.80 -0.98 1.02
CA ILE A 43 -9.97 -1.33 1.84
C ILE A 43 -10.93 -2.21 1.03
N MET A 44 -11.26 -1.80 -0.20
CA MET A 44 -12.16 -2.57 -1.06
C MET A 44 -11.58 -3.96 -1.39
N ALA A 45 -10.27 -4.08 -1.63
CA ALA A 45 -9.63 -5.35 -1.88
C ALA A 45 -9.71 -6.30 -0.66
N VAL A 46 -9.57 -5.78 0.56
CA VAL A 46 -9.71 -6.54 1.82
C VAL A 46 -11.14 -7.04 1.98
N ILE A 47 -12.13 -6.17 1.76
CA ILE A 47 -13.56 -6.53 1.83
C ILE A 47 -13.87 -7.65 0.84
N ASN A 48 -13.42 -7.53 -0.42
CA ASN A 48 -13.68 -8.52 -1.46
C ASN A 48 -13.01 -9.87 -1.19
N ARG A 49 -11.78 -9.85 -0.64
CA ARG A 49 -11.02 -11.08 -0.34
C ARG A 49 -11.47 -11.78 0.94
N LYS A 50 -12.18 -11.09 1.84
CA LYS A 50 -12.54 -11.58 3.19
C LYS A 50 -11.34 -12.09 3.99
N GLN A 51 -10.16 -11.51 3.76
CA GLN A 51 -8.91 -11.84 4.42
C GLN A 51 -8.33 -10.58 5.06
N PRO A 52 -7.67 -10.68 6.22
CA PRO A 52 -7.07 -9.53 6.87
C PRO A 52 -6.02 -8.86 5.98
N PHE A 53 -5.89 -7.54 6.13
CA PHE A 53 -4.81 -6.80 5.47
C PHE A 53 -3.46 -7.24 6.06
N LEU A 54 -2.53 -7.61 5.18
CA LEU A 54 -1.16 -7.94 5.54
C LEU A 54 -0.22 -6.85 5.00
N GLN A 55 0.80 -6.51 5.76
CA GLN A 55 1.85 -5.63 5.26
C GLN A 55 2.59 -6.31 4.11
N LYS A 56 3.19 -5.53 3.21
CA LYS A 56 3.83 -6.08 2.01
C LYS A 56 4.94 -7.07 2.37
N GLU A 57 5.72 -6.74 3.38
CA GLU A 57 6.81 -7.57 3.90
C GLU A 57 6.28 -8.91 4.42
N GLU A 58 5.20 -8.88 5.19
CA GLU A 58 4.52 -10.07 5.72
C GLU A 58 3.91 -10.92 4.59
N PHE A 59 3.28 -10.26 3.60
CA PHE A 59 2.67 -10.94 2.45
C PHE A 59 3.72 -11.68 1.61
N VAL A 60 4.89 -11.06 1.37
CA VAL A 60 6.00 -11.70 0.65
C VAL A 60 6.55 -12.88 1.44
N SER A 61 6.72 -12.73 2.75
CA SER A 61 7.17 -13.81 3.63
C SER A 61 6.23 -15.02 3.58
N ILE A 62 4.92 -14.79 3.75
CA ILE A 62 3.90 -15.85 3.70
C ILE A 62 3.90 -16.53 2.33
N LYS A 63 4.00 -15.78 1.23
CA LYS A 63 4.09 -16.38 -0.10
C LYS A 63 5.31 -17.29 -0.21
N ASN A 64 6.48 -16.80 0.19
CA ASN A 64 7.73 -17.55 0.08
C ASN A 64 7.67 -18.86 0.91
N SER A 65 7.12 -18.83 2.12
CA SER A 65 6.92 -20.02 2.94
C SER A 65 5.91 -21.01 2.35
N ASN A 66 4.84 -20.52 1.74
CA ASN A 66 3.86 -21.38 1.07
C ASN A 66 4.41 -22.00 -0.22
N PHE A 67 5.37 -21.36 -0.89
CA PHE A 67 6.02 -21.93 -2.08
C PHE A 67 7.13 -22.94 -1.73
N SER A 68 7.78 -22.83 -0.56
CA SER A 68 8.80 -23.82 -0.16
C SER A 68 8.23 -25.18 0.22
N CYS A 69 6.97 -25.25 0.68
CA CYS A 69 6.31 -26.50 1.10
C CYS A 69 5.78 -27.36 -0.08
N VAL A 70 5.75 -26.82 -1.31
CA VAL A 70 5.26 -27.56 -2.51
C VAL A 70 6.43 -28.21 -3.29
N LEU A 71 7.67 -27.94 -2.89
CA LEU A 71 8.89 -28.49 -3.51
C LEU A 71 9.53 -29.63 -2.70
N THR A 72 8.81 -30.19 -1.73
CA THR A 72 9.19 -31.42 -1.00
C THR A 72 8.08 -32.44 -1.16
#